data_AF-A0AAD9DBC6-F1
#
_entry.id   AF-A0AAD9DBC6-F1
#
_cell.length_a   1.000
_cell.length_b   1.000
_cell.length_c   1.000
_cell.angle_alpha   90.00
_cell.angle_beta   90.00
_cell.angle_gamma   90.00
#
_symmetry.space_group_name_H-M   'P 1'
#
loop_
_entity.id
_entity.type
_entity.pdbx_description
1 polymer ?
#
loop_
_entity_poly.entity_id
_entity_poly.type
_entity_poly.pdbx_seq_one_letter_code
_entity_poly.pdbx_strand_id
1 'polypeptide(L)'
;MKTSTIALPLAILAATSPVAFSALEEQDKQGLRHLDKGKDKTCLKAKMRTSNDYEGKVKGTVKVCFNNPLGDDTGSFTMKANGLPALIAGGVHIHTGTDCTDAGLQGGHWWNTGSDPWFNEASPLAPTGTGYSTDEDGEGVAYFFFNNGFGYDDNKGHAVVIHGEVASPLGGGTYPRVACGILQ
;
A
#
# COMPACT_ATOMS: atom_id res chain seq x y z
N MET A 1 38.76 -31.19 37.34
CA MET A 1 38.98 -30.60 38.68
C MET A 1 39.71 -29.27 38.53
N LYS A 2 39.00 -28.16 38.75
CA LYS A 2 39.41 -26.95 39.48
C LYS A 2 38.43 -25.84 39.07
N THR A 3 37.55 -25.53 40.00
CA THR A 3 36.68 -24.37 40.09
C THR A 3 37.52 -23.09 40.11
N SER A 4 37.04 -22.03 39.45
CA SER A 4 37.40 -20.67 39.85
C SER A 4 36.26 -19.72 39.48
N THR A 5 35.47 -19.39 40.51
CA THR A 5 34.47 -18.34 40.53
C THR A 5 35.18 -16.99 40.43
N ILE A 6 34.80 -16.13 39.49
CA ILE A 6 35.22 -14.73 39.44
C ILE A 6 34.01 -13.87 39.75
N ALA A 7 34.10 -13.15 40.86
CA ALA A 7 33.10 -12.24 41.38
C ALA A 7 32.98 -10.99 40.49
N LEU A 8 31.75 -10.57 40.20
CA LEU A 8 31.43 -9.27 39.62
C LEU A 8 31.60 -8.18 40.70
N PRO A 9 32.31 -7.07 40.43
CA PRO A 9 32.18 -5.90 41.27
C PRO A 9 30.89 -5.14 40.91
N LEU A 10 30.04 -5.02 41.92
CA LEU A 10 28.89 -4.13 41.97
C LEU A 10 29.39 -2.68 42.04
N ALA A 11 29.40 -1.98 40.91
CA ALA A 11 29.60 -0.53 40.88
C ALA A 11 28.27 0.15 40.58
N ILE A 12 27.56 0.49 41.66
CA ILE A 12 26.46 1.44 41.66
C ILE A 12 27.10 2.81 41.43
N LEU A 13 26.97 3.37 40.22
CA LEU A 13 27.17 4.81 40.02
C LEU A 13 25.79 5.44 39.82
N ALA A 14 25.28 6.00 40.91
CA ALA A 14 24.14 6.90 40.89
C ALA A 14 24.54 8.17 40.13
N ALA A 15 24.06 8.33 38.91
CA ALA A 15 24.05 9.62 38.21
C ALA A 15 22.68 10.28 38.44
N THR A 16 22.46 10.83 39.64
CA THR A 16 21.38 11.80 39.85
C THR A 16 21.84 13.15 39.32
N SER A 17 21.54 13.41 38.05
CA SER A 17 21.54 14.76 37.49
C SER A 17 20.25 14.93 36.70
N PRO A 18 19.36 15.87 37.08
CA PRO A 18 18.07 16.06 36.42
C PRO A 18 18.21 16.42 34.92
N VAL A 19 19.41 16.83 34.49
CA VAL A 19 19.73 17.15 33.10
C VAL A 19 19.87 15.89 32.23
N ALA A 20 20.38 14.77 32.78
CA ALA A 20 20.60 13.55 32.00
C ALA A 20 19.31 12.76 31.72
N PHE A 21 18.35 12.80 32.65
CA PHE A 21 17.04 12.15 32.45
C PHE A 21 16.21 12.89 31.39
N SER A 22 16.25 14.23 31.40
CA SER A 22 15.59 15.05 30.38
C SER A 22 16.19 14.85 28.99
N ALA A 23 17.51 14.63 28.87
CA ALA A 23 18.16 14.41 27.58
C ALA A 23 17.80 13.06 26.96
N LEU A 24 17.71 11.99 27.77
CA LEU A 24 17.33 10.66 27.26
C LEU A 24 15.85 10.60 26.87
N GLU A 25 14.96 11.26 27.61
CA GLU A 25 13.52 11.30 27.29
C GLU A 25 13.20 12.18 26.07
N GLU A 26 14.00 13.23 25.83
CA GLU A 26 13.94 14.06 24.63
C GLU A 26 14.49 13.32 23.39
N GLN A 27 15.57 12.54 23.55
CA GLN A 27 16.15 11.70 22.47
C GLN A 27 15.19 10.57 22.06
N ASP A 28 14.46 9.97 23.01
CA ASP A 28 13.50 8.90 22.72
C ASP A 28 12.22 9.45 22.05
N LYS A 29 11.75 10.64 22.46
CA LYS A 29 10.65 11.36 21.77
C LYS A 29 11.07 11.89 20.40
N GLN A 30 12.32 12.30 20.21
CA GLN A 30 12.85 12.71 18.90
C GLN A 30 13.07 11.51 17.98
N GLY A 31 13.53 10.37 18.50
CA GLY A 31 13.62 9.09 17.77
C GLY A 31 12.26 8.61 17.27
N LEU A 32 11.23 8.61 18.13
CA LEU A 32 9.86 8.26 17.73
C LEU A 32 9.26 9.26 16.74
N ARG A 33 9.50 10.57 16.92
CA ARG A 33 9.05 11.61 15.98
C ARG A 33 9.82 11.59 14.65
N HIS A 34 11.05 11.08 14.61
CA HIS A 34 11.82 10.93 13.37
C HIS A 34 11.36 9.68 12.58
N LEU A 35 11.01 8.60 13.28
CA LEU A 35 10.47 7.38 12.68
C LEU A 35 9.08 7.59 12.06
N ASP A 36 8.23 8.45 12.63
CA ASP A 36 6.90 8.73 12.07
C ASP A 36 6.87 9.85 11.01
N LYS A 37 7.81 10.81 11.06
CA LYS A 37 7.91 11.86 10.01
C LYS A 37 8.43 11.33 8.66
N GLY A 38 9.02 10.13 8.64
CA GLY A 38 9.45 9.43 7.42
C GLY A 38 8.40 8.49 6.81
N LYS A 39 7.42 8.01 7.59
CA LYS A 39 6.44 7.00 7.14
C LYS A 39 5.37 7.53 6.19
N ASP A 40 5.04 8.81 6.23
CA ASP A 40 4.09 9.40 5.28
C ASP A 40 4.76 9.84 3.96
N LYS A 41 6.09 10.04 3.94
CA LYS A 41 6.84 10.38 2.71
C LYS A 41 6.96 9.21 1.74
N THR A 42 6.73 7.99 2.21
CA THR A 42 6.81 6.75 1.42
C THR A 42 5.44 6.26 0.98
N CYS A 43 4.38 7.06 1.21
CA CYS A 43 3.03 6.73 0.80
C CYS A 43 2.51 7.67 -0.27
N LEU A 44 2.00 7.11 -1.36
CA LEU A 44 1.24 7.80 -2.39
C LEU A 44 -0.25 7.66 -2.10
N LYS A 45 -1.03 8.71 -2.42
CA LYS A 45 -2.49 8.68 -2.30
C LYS A 45 -3.13 9.06 -3.62
N ALA A 46 -4.22 8.37 -3.96
CA ALA A 46 -5.07 8.71 -5.08
C ALA A 46 -6.50 8.95 -4.60
N LYS A 47 -7.10 10.05 -5.03
CA LYS A 47 -8.53 10.29 -4.84
C LYS A 47 -9.29 9.66 -5.99
N MET A 48 -10.11 8.66 -5.68
CA MET A 48 -10.83 7.88 -6.68
C MET A 48 -12.11 8.58 -7.09
N ARG A 49 -12.33 8.67 -8.40
CA ARG A 49 -13.54 9.19 -9.05
C ARG A 49 -14.02 8.21 -10.10
N THR A 50 -15.29 8.31 -10.48
CA THR A 50 -15.87 7.58 -11.61
C THR A 50 -14.97 7.69 -12.85
N SER A 51 -14.79 6.56 -13.52
CA SER A 51 -14.03 6.43 -14.75
C SER A 51 -14.98 6.05 -15.90
N ASN A 52 -14.42 5.92 -17.09
CA ASN A 52 -15.10 6.06 -18.38
C ASN A 52 -16.10 4.93 -18.69
N ASP A 53 -15.97 3.77 -18.03
CA ASP A 53 -16.77 2.58 -18.32
C ASP A 53 -17.89 2.36 -17.29
N TYR A 54 -18.25 3.40 -16.52
CA TYR A 54 -19.23 3.27 -15.45
C TYR A 54 -20.01 4.55 -15.19
N GLU A 55 -21.34 4.41 -15.10
CA GLU A 55 -22.26 5.53 -14.87
C GLU A 55 -22.48 5.84 -13.37
N GLY A 56 -22.02 4.96 -12.47
CA GLY A 56 -22.15 5.18 -11.04
C GLY A 56 -21.23 6.28 -10.51
N LYS A 57 -21.56 6.84 -9.34
CA LYS A 57 -20.83 7.97 -8.74
C LYS A 57 -19.81 7.49 -7.71
N VAL A 58 -18.64 7.05 -8.18
CA VAL A 58 -17.59 6.56 -7.30
C VAL A 58 -16.90 7.69 -6.56
N LYS A 59 -16.72 7.50 -5.25
CA LYS A 59 -15.85 8.33 -4.41
C LYS A 59 -15.05 7.42 -3.50
N GLY A 60 -13.75 7.59 -3.49
CA GLY A 60 -12.89 6.77 -2.65
C GLY A 60 -11.49 7.32 -2.52
N THR A 61 -10.66 6.55 -1.81
CA THR A 61 -9.24 6.81 -1.68
C THR A 61 -8.48 5.50 -1.83
N VAL A 62 -7.37 5.56 -2.53
CA VAL A 62 -6.31 4.55 -2.50
C VAL A 62 -5.10 5.14 -1.80
N LYS A 63 -4.42 4.35 -0.97
CA LYS A 63 -3.13 4.66 -0.38
C LYS A 63 -2.18 3.50 -0.61
N VAL A 64 -1.01 3.81 -1.18
CA VAL A 64 0.05 2.85 -1.50
C VAL A 64 1.31 3.27 -0.74
N CYS A 65 1.92 2.38 0.04
CA CYS A 65 3.13 2.71 0.81
C CYS A 65 4.30 1.76 0.53
N PHE A 66 5.49 2.34 0.32
CA PHE A 66 6.78 1.68 0.08
C PHE A 66 7.70 1.81 1.30
N ASN A 67 7.20 1.44 2.47
CA ASN A 67 7.96 1.38 3.73
C ASN A 67 8.03 -0.05 4.27
N ASN A 68 7.92 -1.04 3.38
CA ASN A 68 7.83 -2.44 3.75
C ASN A 68 9.22 -3.03 4.04
N PRO A 69 9.41 -3.76 5.16
CA PRO A 69 10.69 -4.43 5.46
C PRO A 69 11.13 -5.49 4.43
N LEU A 70 10.26 -5.88 3.48
CA LEU A 70 10.57 -6.88 2.46
C LEU A 70 11.38 -6.34 1.27
N GLY A 71 11.44 -5.02 1.06
CA GLY A 71 12.20 -4.39 -0.02
C GLY A 71 11.62 -3.04 -0.46
N ASP A 72 12.44 -2.24 -1.14
CA ASP A 72 12.08 -0.89 -1.61
C ASP A 72 11.02 -0.90 -2.72
N ASP A 73 10.86 -2.03 -3.42
CA ASP A 73 9.89 -2.30 -4.49
C ASP A 73 8.63 -3.02 -3.98
N THR A 74 8.56 -3.29 -2.67
CA THR A 74 7.41 -3.98 -2.06
C THR A 74 6.47 -2.95 -1.42
N GLY A 75 5.27 -2.87 -1.97
CA GLY A 75 4.23 -1.94 -1.53
C GLY A 75 3.18 -2.59 -0.64
N SER A 76 2.57 -1.79 0.22
CA SER A 76 1.24 -2.09 0.80
C SER A 76 0.19 -1.28 0.08
N PHE A 77 -0.95 -1.89 -0.21
CA PHE A 77 -2.07 -1.29 -0.93
C PHE A 77 -3.29 -1.25 -0.01
N THR A 78 -3.92 -0.09 0.10
CA THR A 78 -5.21 0.08 0.79
C THR A 78 -6.18 0.84 -0.09
N MET A 79 -7.42 0.35 -0.15
CA MET A 79 -8.51 1.00 -0.86
C MET A 79 -9.73 1.08 0.05
N LYS A 80 -10.42 2.23 -0.01
CA LYS A 80 -11.81 2.35 0.42
C LYS A 80 -12.57 3.21 -0.58
N ALA A 81 -13.61 2.68 -1.20
CA ALA A 81 -14.41 3.37 -2.20
C ALA A 81 -15.89 3.04 -2.06
N ASN A 82 -16.75 4.03 -2.31
CA ASN A 82 -18.19 3.92 -2.28
C ASN A 82 -18.77 4.18 -3.67
N GLY A 83 -19.97 3.65 -3.94
CA GLY A 83 -20.67 3.84 -5.21
C GLY A 83 -20.22 2.88 -6.32
N LEU A 84 -19.50 1.82 -5.95
CA LEU A 84 -19.17 0.71 -6.85
C LEU A 84 -20.40 -0.19 -7.04
N PRO A 85 -20.41 -1.09 -8.04
CA PRO A 85 -21.43 -2.15 -8.10
C PRO A 85 -21.43 -2.95 -6.80
N ALA A 86 -22.62 -3.31 -6.29
CA ALA A 86 -22.75 -4.05 -5.04
C ALA A 86 -22.53 -5.56 -5.23
N LEU A 87 -22.05 -6.24 -4.18
CA LEU A 87 -21.87 -7.70 -4.13
C LEU A 87 -20.99 -8.31 -5.25
N ILE A 88 -20.01 -7.56 -5.76
CA ILE A 88 -19.04 -8.06 -6.75
C ILE A 88 -17.65 -8.24 -6.15
N ALA A 89 -16.78 -8.94 -6.90
CA ALA A 89 -15.34 -8.86 -6.77
C ALA A 89 -14.75 -8.18 -8.01
N GLY A 90 -13.66 -7.43 -7.84
CA GLY A 90 -12.98 -6.71 -8.91
C GLY A 90 -11.47 -6.60 -8.65
N GLY A 91 -10.72 -6.16 -9.66
CA GLY A 91 -9.30 -5.85 -9.55
C GLY A 91 -9.06 -4.37 -9.24
N VAL A 92 -7.97 -4.05 -8.53
CA VAL A 92 -7.52 -2.66 -8.33
C VAL A 92 -6.01 -2.56 -8.49
N HIS A 93 -5.56 -1.83 -9.51
CA HIS A 93 -4.18 -1.93 -10.01
C HIS A 93 -3.58 -0.55 -10.31
N ILE A 94 -2.25 -0.46 -10.27
CA ILE A 94 -1.49 0.68 -10.80
C ILE A 94 -1.30 0.45 -12.30
N HIS A 95 -1.54 1.49 -13.10
CA HIS A 95 -1.47 1.46 -14.56
C HIS A 95 -0.36 2.37 -15.11
N THR A 96 0.09 2.08 -16.33
CA THR A 96 1.15 2.80 -17.04
C THR A 96 0.79 4.26 -17.31
N GLY A 97 -0.51 4.57 -17.40
CA GLY A 97 -1.01 5.90 -17.67
C GLY A 97 -0.81 6.87 -16.53
N THR A 98 -0.82 8.16 -16.85
CA THR A 98 -0.71 9.27 -15.88
C THR A 98 -1.94 10.19 -15.94
N ASP A 99 -3.02 9.69 -16.55
CA ASP A 99 -4.26 10.43 -16.79
C ASP A 99 -5.45 9.47 -16.64
N CYS A 100 -6.57 9.98 -16.13
CA CYS A 100 -7.80 9.25 -15.88
C CYS A 100 -8.93 9.55 -16.87
N THR A 101 -8.73 10.47 -17.82
CA THR A 101 -9.78 11.03 -18.69
C THR A 101 -10.31 10.09 -19.76
N ASP A 102 -9.52 9.12 -20.22
CA ASP A 102 -9.98 8.03 -21.08
C ASP A 102 -9.20 6.74 -20.84
N ALA A 103 -9.78 5.61 -21.26
CA ALA A 103 -9.20 4.28 -21.00
C ALA A 103 -7.87 4.06 -21.74
N GLY A 104 -7.66 4.70 -22.89
CA GLY A 104 -6.40 4.66 -23.63
C GLY A 104 -5.29 5.37 -22.86
N LEU A 105 -5.56 6.56 -22.33
CA LEU A 105 -4.58 7.34 -21.56
C LEU A 105 -4.27 6.74 -20.19
N GLN A 106 -5.22 6.02 -19.59
CA GLN A 106 -4.98 5.22 -18.40
C GLN A 106 -4.02 4.05 -18.66
N GLY A 107 -3.92 3.56 -19.90
CA GLY A 107 -2.94 2.55 -20.29
C GLY A 107 -3.19 1.15 -19.70
N GLY A 108 -2.15 0.30 -19.72
CA GLY A 108 -2.18 -1.08 -19.20
C GLY A 108 -1.63 -1.17 -17.78
N HIS A 109 -1.45 -2.38 -17.27
CA HIS A 109 -0.86 -2.60 -15.95
C HIS A 109 0.59 -2.10 -15.84
N TRP A 110 0.94 -1.48 -14.71
CA TRP A 110 2.29 -0.95 -14.42
C TRP A 110 3.12 -1.96 -13.61
N TRP A 111 4.04 -2.65 -14.27
CA TRP A 111 4.93 -3.62 -13.63
C TRP A 111 6.21 -3.86 -14.43
N ASN A 112 7.25 -4.34 -13.75
CA ASN A 112 8.54 -4.73 -14.30
C ASN A 112 9.15 -5.94 -13.54
N THR A 113 8.30 -6.90 -13.21
CA THR A 113 8.62 -8.20 -12.60
C THR A 113 8.72 -9.30 -13.67
N GLY A 114 8.98 -10.55 -13.29
CA GLY A 114 8.97 -11.69 -14.23
C GLY A 114 7.56 -12.09 -14.70
N SER A 115 6.53 -11.69 -13.96
CA SER A 115 5.11 -11.91 -14.27
C SER A 115 4.29 -10.75 -13.74
N ASP A 116 3.17 -10.45 -14.39
CA ASP A 116 2.24 -9.40 -13.98
C ASP A 116 1.66 -9.71 -12.58
N PRO A 117 1.89 -8.84 -11.58
CA PRO A 117 1.44 -9.07 -10.20
C PRO A 117 -0.03 -8.71 -9.99
N TRP A 118 -0.69 -8.11 -10.98
CA TRP A 118 -2.02 -7.52 -10.87
C TRP A 118 -3.15 -8.48 -11.25
N PHE A 119 -2.84 -9.77 -11.42
CA PHE A 119 -3.88 -10.79 -11.48
C PHE A 119 -4.37 -11.12 -10.07
N ASN A 120 -5.66 -11.39 -9.94
CA ASN A 120 -6.27 -11.81 -8.68
C ASN A 120 -5.94 -13.27 -8.32
N GLU A 121 -4.70 -13.69 -8.59
CA GLU A 121 -4.16 -14.98 -8.19
C GLU A 121 -3.42 -14.83 -6.87
N ALA A 122 -3.56 -15.82 -6.00
CA ALA A 122 -2.85 -15.83 -4.73
C ALA A 122 -1.34 -15.93 -4.96
N SER A 123 -0.57 -15.10 -4.26
CA SER A 123 0.89 -15.19 -4.18
C SER A 123 1.35 -15.22 -2.72
N PRO A 124 2.61 -15.58 -2.42
CA PRO A 124 3.14 -15.49 -1.06
C PRO A 124 3.06 -14.08 -0.45
N LEU A 125 3.11 -13.04 -1.28
CA LEU A 125 2.98 -11.63 -0.85
C LEU A 125 1.52 -11.18 -0.75
N ALA A 126 0.65 -11.69 -1.63
CA ALA A 126 -0.78 -11.40 -1.67
C ALA A 126 -1.60 -12.70 -1.66
N PRO A 127 -1.81 -13.34 -0.49
CA PRO A 127 -2.47 -14.64 -0.43
C PRO A 127 -3.92 -14.65 -0.95
N THR A 128 -4.53 -13.48 -1.07
CA THR A 128 -5.88 -13.26 -1.61
C THR A 128 -5.89 -12.58 -2.98
N GLY A 129 -4.72 -12.42 -3.62
CA GLY A 129 -4.54 -11.64 -4.85
C GLY A 129 -4.64 -10.12 -4.66
N THR A 130 -4.62 -9.37 -5.76
CA THR A 130 -4.65 -7.89 -5.81
C THR A 130 -6.06 -7.35 -6.09
N GLY A 131 -7.06 -7.96 -5.47
CA GLY A 131 -8.47 -7.68 -5.71
C GLY A 131 -9.16 -6.97 -4.55
N TYR A 132 -10.45 -6.69 -4.76
CA TYR A 132 -11.36 -6.18 -3.76
C TYR A 132 -12.72 -6.88 -3.85
N SER A 133 -13.52 -6.74 -2.79
CA SER A 133 -14.94 -7.11 -2.77
C SER A 133 -15.78 -5.92 -2.30
N THR A 134 -17.03 -5.85 -2.75
CA THR A 134 -18.01 -4.87 -2.28
C THR A 134 -19.10 -5.50 -1.43
N ASP A 135 -19.60 -4.75 -0.46
CA ASP A 135 -20.82 -5.10 0.28
C ASP A 135 -22.11 -4.79 -0.50
N GLU A 136 -23.25 -4.89 0.17
CA GLU A 136 -24.59 -4.63 -0.39
C GLU A 136 -24.84 -3.15 -0.74
N ASP A 137 -24.08 -2.23 -0.14
CA ASP A 137 -24.17 -0.79 -0.37
C ASP A 137 -23.19 -0.32 -1.48
N GLY A 138 -22.39 -1.23 -2.03
CA GLY A 138 -21.35 -0.89 -3.00
C GLY A 138 -20.14 -0.19 -2.38
N GLU A 139 -19.89 -0.39 -1.08
CA GLU A 139 -18.63 -0.06 -0.44
C GLU A 139 -17.62 -1.17 -0.70
N GLY A 140 -16.55 -0.83 -1.43
CA GLY A 140 -15.43 -1.71 -1.72
C GLY A 140 -14.22 -1.41 -0.85
N VAL A 141 -13.60 -2.47 -0.34
CA VAL A 141 -12.37 -2.39 0.45
C VAL A 141 -11.32 -3.36 -0.09
N ALA A 142 -10.06 -2.92 -0.10
CA ALA A 142 -8.93 -3.77 -0.45
C ALA A 142 -7.78 -3.55 0.54
N TYR A 143 -7.10 -4.64 0.89
CA TYR A 143 -5.83 -4.61 1.60
C TYR A 143 -4.96 -5.78 1.14
N PHE A 144 -3.79 -5.48 0.57
CA PHE A 144 -2.83 -6.48 0.16
C PHE A 144 -1.42 -5.89 0.10
N PHE A 145 -0.40 -6.76 0.12
CA PHE A 145 0.94 -6.38 -0.30
C PHE A 145 1.14 -6.73 -1.77
N PHE A 146 2.06 -6.05 -2.44
CA PHE A 146 2.41 -6.35 -3.82
C PHE A 146 3.88 -6.01 -4.07
N ASN A 147 4.41 -6.55 -5.16
CA ASN A 147 5.66 -6.11 -5.75
C ASN A 147 5.43 -6.02 -7.25
N ASN A 148 5.55 -4.81 -7.81
CA ASN A 148 5.47 -4.57 -9.25
C ASN A 148 6.82 -4.21 -9.87
N GLY A 149 7.92 -4.43 -9.15
CA GLY A 149 9.28 -4.15 -9.61
C GLY A 149 9.67 -2.67 -9.57
N PHE A 150 8.87 -1.84 -8.89
CA PHE A 150 8.99 -0.39 -8.86
C PHE A 150 8.87 0.15 -7.44
N GLY A 151 9.69 1.16 -7.10
CA GLY A 151 9.65 1.82 -5.81
C GLY A 151 8.69 3.01 -5.76
N TYR A 152 8.75 3.80 -4.69
CA TYR A 152 7.90 4.98 -4.49
C TYR A 152 7.93 5.95 -5.67
N ASP A 153 9.12 6.36 -6.13
CA ASP A 153 9.25 7.39 -7.16
C ASP A 153 8.71 6.93 -8.52
N ASP A 154 8.90 5.65 -8.86
CA ASP A 154 8.44 5.05 -10.11
C ASP A 154 6.91 4.86 -10.14
N ASN A 155 6.24 4.83 -8.98
CA ASN A 155 4.77 4.70 -8.91
C ASN A 155 4.09 6.07 -8.80
N LYS A 156 4.84 7.15 -8.53
CA LYS A 156 4.29 8.49 -8.40
C LYS A 156 3.83 9.04 -9.75
N GLY A 157 2.64 9.62 -9.79
CA GLY A 157 2.05 10.19 -11.00
C GLY A 157 1.33 9.17 -11.88
N HIS A 158 1.41 7.88 -11.55
CA HIS A 158 0.68 6.84 -12.26
C HIS A 158 -0.79 6.76 -11.83
N ALA A 159 -1.63 6.35 -12.77
CA ALA A 159 -3.04 6.08 -12.55
C ALA A 159 -3.21 4.79 -11.74
N VAL A 160 -4.14 4.81 -10.80
CA VAL A 160 -4.72 3.61 -10.21
C VAL A 160 -6.12 3.44 -10.78
N VAL A 161 -6.44 2.22 -11.21
CA VAL A 161 -7.73 1.89 -11.79
C VAL A 161 -8.41 0.84 -10.91
N ILE A 162 -9.68 1.09 -10.58
CA ILE A 162 -10.60 0.10 -10.01
C ILE A 162 -11.38 -0.47 -11.18
N HIS A 163 -11.33 -1.78 -11.35
CA HIS A 163 -12.11 -2.51 -12.35
C HIS A 163 -13.44 -3.00 -11.77
N GLY A 164 -14.46 -3.10 -12.60
CA GLY A 164 -15.76 -3.71 -12.27
C GLY A 164 -15.69 -5.23 -12.14
N GLU A 165 -16.85 -5.89 -12.17
CA GLU A 165 -16.96 -7.33 -11.95
C GLU A 165 -16.02 -8.13 -12.86
N VAL A 166 -15.18 -8.95 -12.23
CA VAL A 166 -14.38 -9.96 -12.93
C VAL A 166 -15.20 -11.25 -13.05
N ALA A 167 -15.50 -11.69 -14.26
CA ALA A 167 -16.11 -13.01 -14.45
C ALA A 167 -15.16 -14.10 -13.93
N SER A 168 -15.67 -15.04 -13.13
CA SER A 168 -14.91 -16.19 -12.64
C SER A 168 -14.75 -17.26 -13.74
N PRO A 169 -13.57 -17.91 -13.91
CA PRO A 169 -12.35 -17.76 -13.09
C PRO A 169 -11.64 -16.43 -13.32
N LEU A 170 -10.93 -15.96 -12.29
CA LEU A 170 -10.15 -14.71 -12.23
C LEU A 170 -9.01 -14.70 -13.27
N GLY A 171 -9.37 -14.61 -14.55
CA GLY A 171 -8.42 -14.54 -15.65
C GLY A 171 -7.84 -13.13 -15.86
N GLY A 172 -6.95 -13.01 -16.85
CA GLY A 172 -6.57 -11.72 -17.41
C GLY A 172 -7.56 -11.24 -18.46
N GLY A 173 -7.93 -9.96 -18.42
CA GLY A 173 -8.88 -9.39 -19.38
C GLY A 173 -9.07 -7.88 -19.23
N THR A 174 -9.66 -7.26 -20.26
CA THR A 174 -10.10 -5.86 -20.21
C THR A 174 -11.44 -5.79 -19.48
N TYR A 175 -11.38 -5.58 -18.16
CA TYR A 175 -12.57 -5.36 -17.33
C TYR A 175 -12.98 -3.88 -17.35
N PRO A 176 -14.28 -3.56 -17.18
CA PRO A 176 -14.76 -2.19 -17.12
C PRO A 176 -13.97 -1.38 -16.09
N ARG A 177 -13.48 -0.20 -16.45
CA ARG A 177 -12.74 0.69 -15.56
C ARG A 177 -13.71 1.62 -14.85
N VAL A 178 -14.14 1.23 -13.66
CA VAL A 178 -15.23 1.89 -12.93
C VAL A 178 -14.78 3.13 -12.16
N ALA A 179 -13.51 3.18 -11.74
CA ALA A 179 -12.95 4.37 -11.12
C ALA A 179 -11.45 4.52 -11.38
N CYS A 180 -10.98 5.76 -11.33
CA CYS A 180 -9.58 6.10 -11.53
C CYS A 180 -9.16 7.24 -10.59
N GLY A 181 -7.87 7.27 -10.25
CA GLY A 181 -7.21 8.38 -9.56
C GLY A 181 -5.70 8.35 -9.78
N ILE A 182 -5.03 9.49 -9.71
CA ILE A 182 -3.58 9.60 -9.87
C ILE A 182 -2.89 9.54 -8.51
N LEU A 183 -1.83 8.74 -8.40
CA LEU A 183 -1.00 8.62 -7.20
C LEU A 183 -0.12 9.85 -7.01
N GLN A 184 -0.22 10.50 -5.85
CA GLN A 184 0.53 11.72 -5.49
C GLN A 184 1.11 11.66 -4.08
#